data_AF-A0A4U9D778-F1
#
_entry.id   AF-A0A4U9D778-F1
#
_cell.length_a   1.000
_cell.length_b   1.000
_cell.length_c   1.000
_cell.angle_alpha   90.00
_cell.angle_beta   90.00
_cell.angle_gamma   90.00
#
_symmetry.space_group_name_H-M   'P 1'
#
loop_
_entity.id
_entity.type
_entity.pdbx_description
1 polymer ?
#
loop_
_entity_poly.entity_id
_entity_poly.type
_entity_poly.pdbx_seq_one_letter_code
_entity_poly.pdbx_strand_id
1 'polypeptide(L)'
;MEIFFTILIMTLVVSLSGVVTRVLPFQVPLPLIQIAIGALLAWPTFGLHVEFDPELFLVLFIPPLLFADGWKTPTREFIEHGREIFGLALALVLVTVVGIGYLIYWIVPGIPLIPAFALAAVLSPTDAVALSGIVGEGRIPKKIMGILQGEALMNDASGLVSLKFAVAVAMGTMVFTVGGATVEFFKVAIGGILAGFVVSWLYGRSMRFLSRWVAMSRQRRLCCCSCCRLLPT
;
A
#
# COMPACT_ATOMS: atom_id res chain seq x y z
N MET A 1 16.62 -3.49 -26.32
CA MET A 1 17.83 -2.96 -25.68
C MET A 1 17.53 -1.76 -24.79
N GLU A 2 16.66 -0.83 -25.20
CA GLU A 2 16.30 0.35 -24.39
C GLU A 2 15.70 0.00 -23.02
N ILE A 3 14.72 -0.91 -22.95
CA ILE A 3 14.13 -1.36 -21.67
C ILE A 3 15.19 -1.89 -20.69
N PHE A 4 16.19 -2.62 -21.19
CA PHE A 4 17.28 -3.13 -20.35
C PHE A 4 18.12 -2.01 -19.77
N PHE A 5 18.50 -1.01 -20.58
CA PHE A 5 19.22 0.18 -20.10
C PHE A 5 18.38 0.98 -19.10
N THR A 6 17.09 1.16 -19.37
CA THR A 6 16.17 1.86 -18.44
C THR A 6 16.09 1.15 -17.10
N ILE A 7 15.89 -0.17 -17.08
CA ILE A 7 15.84 -0.95 -15.83
C ILE A 7 17.19 -0.86 -15.08
N LEU A 8 18.30 -0.96 -15.80
CA LEU A 8 19.64 -0.87 -15.21
C LEU A 8 19.89 0.52 -14.60
N ILE A 9 19.58 1.59 -15.33
CA ILE A 9 19.70 2.98 -14.87
C ILE A 9 18.81 3.19 -13.64
N MET A 10 17.54 2.81 -13.69
CA MET A 10 16.61 2.96 -12.56
C MET A 10 17.08 2.20 -11.33
N THR A 11 17.52 0.95 -11.49
CA THR A 11 18.02 0.13 -10.38
C THR A 11 19.28 0.74 -9.75
N LEU A 12 20.20 1.20 -10.59
CA LEU A 12 21.45 1.85 -10.15
C LEU A 12 21.13 3.15 -9.40
N VAL A 13 20.26 3.99 -9.95
CA VAL A 13 19.86 5.27 -9.37
C VAL A 13 19.16 5.08 -8.03
N VAL A 14 18.19 4.16 -7.94
CA VAL A 14 17.51 3.83 -6.69
C VAL A 14 18.51 3.34 -5.64
N SER A 15 19.44 2.47 -6.02
CA SER A 15 20.47 1.95 -5.11
C SER A 15 21.43 3.04 -4.62
N LEU A 16 21.90 3.91 -5.53
CA LEU A 16 22.80 5.02 -5.20
C LEU A 16 22.10 6.09 -4.35
N SER A 17 20.82 6.36 -4.58
CA SER A 17 20.06 7.35 -3.81
C SER A 17 20.09 7.06 -2.30
N GLY A 18 19.99 5.78 -1.91
CA GLY A 18 20.09 5.36 -0.50
C GLY A 18 21.48 5.57 0.11
N VAL A 19 22.55 5.49 -0.69
CA VAL A 19 23.91 5.81 -0.24
C VAL A 19 24.06 7.32 -0.08
N VAL A 20 23.59 8.10 -1.05
CA VAL A 20 23.63 9.57 -1.02
C VAL A 20 22.91 10.10 0.22
N THR A 21 21.72 9.59 0.54
CA THR A 21 20.98 10.00 1.74
C THR A 21 21.73 9.75 3.05
N ARG A 22 22.65 8.77 3.07
CA ARG A 22 23.44 8.43 4.25
C ARG A 22 24.72 9.25 4.38
N VAL A 23 25.23 9.79 3.27
CA VAL A 23 26.45 10.61 3.22
C VAL A 23 26.16 12.11 3.36
N LEU A 24 24.96 12.56 2.99
CA LEU A 24 24.58 13.96 3.10
C LEU A 24 24.53 14.42 4.57
N PRO A 25 25.03 15.63 4.88
CA PRO A 25 25.01 16.18 6.24
C PRO A 25 23.62 16.63 6.71
N PHE A 26 22.61 16.59 5.83
CA PHE A 26 21.24 16.98 6.12
C PHE A 26 20.30 15.77 5.98
N GLN A 27 19.37 15.61 6.92
CA GLN A 27 18.38 14.52 6.93
C GLN A 27 17.25 14.83 5.94
N VAL A 28 17.46 14.51 4.66
CA VAL A 28 16.42 14.62 3.63
C VAL A 28 15.73 13.27 3.47
N PRO A 29 14.39 13.20 3.54
CA PRO A 29 13.63 11.98 3.30
C PRO A 29 13.94 11.36 1.93
N LEU A 30 14.16 10.05 1.91
CA LEU A 30 14.44 9.29 0.69
C LEU A 30 13.39 9.53 -0.43
N PRO A 31 12.08 9.59 -0.16
CA PRO A 31 11.08 9.83 -1.21
C PRO A 31 11.30 11.15 -1.97
N LEU A 32 11.71 12.22 -1.28
CA LEU A 32 11.94 13.52 -1.93
C LEU A 32 13.13 13.47 -2.89
N ILE A 33 14.21 12.80 -2.48
CA ILE A 33 15.39 12.62 -3.33
C ILE A 33 15.06 11.74 -4.54
N GLN A 34 14.29 10.67 -4.35
CA GLN A 34 13.87 9.80 -5.44
C GLN A 34 12.97 10.51 -6.46
N ILE A 35 12.02 11.32 -5.98
CA ILE A 35 11.17 12.14 -6.86
C ILE A 35 12.03 13.15 -7.65
N ALA A 36 12.96 13.84 -6.98
CA ALA A 36 13.83 14.82 -7.63
C ALA A 36 14.74 14.19 -8.69
N ILE A 37 15.37 13.05 -8.39
CA ILE A 37 16.22 12.34 -9.35
C ILE A 37 15.38 11.77 -10.50
N GLY A 38 14.21 11.18 -10.20
CA GLY A 38 13.29 10.67 -11.21
C GLY A 38 12.82 11.77 -12.17
N ALA A 39 12.45 12.95 -11.65
CA ALA A 39 12.08 14.11 -12.44
C ALA A 39 13.24 14.64 -13.30
N LEU A 40 14.47 14.64 -12.77
CA LEU A 40 15.66 15.03 -13.52
C LEU A 40 15.95 14.05 -14.68
N LEU A 41 15.79 12.75 -14.45
CA LEU A 41 16.00 11.72 -15.47
C LEU A 41 14.91 11.73 -16.54
N ALA A 42 13.67 12.01 -16.16
CA ALA A 42 12.55 12.17 -17.09
C ALA A 42 12.57 13.53 -17.82
N TRP A 43 13.54 14.40 -17.53
CA TRP A 43 13.63 15.71 -18.19
C TRP A 43 13.84 15.52 -19.71
N PRO A 44 13.22 16.36 -20.56
CA PRO A 44 13.19 16.15 -22.02
C PRO A 44 14.55 15.95 -22.68
N THR A 45 15.62 16.48 -22.07
CA THR A 45 16.99 16.38 -22.57
C THR A 45 17.63 15.00 -22.38
N PHE A 46 17.19 14.20 -21.40
CA PHE A 46 17.77 12.89 -21.10
C PHE A 46 17.04 11.74 -21.81
N GLY A 47 15.87 12.00 -22.41
CA GLY A 47 15.17 11.06 -23.27
C GLY A 47 14.59 9.82 -22.58
N LEU A 48 14.69 9.70 -21.25
CA LEU A 48 14.19 8.55 -20.49
C LEU A 48 12.67 8.68 -20.24
N HIS A 49 11.88 8.39 -21.26
CA HIS A 49 10.42 8.38 -21.15
C HIS A 49 9.94 6.95 -20.92
N VAL A 50 9.35 6.70 -19.75
CA VAL A 50 8.66 5.45 -19.45
C VAL A 50 7.17 5.73 -19.56
N GLU A 51 6.47 5.00 -20.42
CA GLU A 51 5.01 5.04 -20.45
C GLU A 51 4.48 4.54 -19.10
N PHE A 52 3.74 5.42 -18.42
CA PHE A 52 3.13 5.11 -17.14
C PHE A 52 1.73 4.54 -17.38
N ASP A 53 1.54 3.26 -17.05
CA ASP A 53 0.23 2.63 -17.01
C ASP A 53 -0.31 2.69 -15.56
N PRO A 54 -1.28 3.58 -15.26
CA PRO A 54 -1.81 3.74 -13.91
C PRO A 54 -2.53 2.49 -13.41
N GLU A 55 -3.19 1.74 -14.29
CA GLU A 55 -3.96 0.55 -13.92
C GLU A 55 -3.02 -0.58 -13.50
N LEU A 56 -1.99 -0.81 -14.30
CA LEU A 56 -0.93 -1.78 -13.96
C LEU A 56 -0.23 -1.37 -12.67
N PHE A 57 0.11 -0.09 -12.51
CA PHE A 57 0.76 0.41 -11.30
C PHE A 57 -0.11 0.17 -10.05
N LEU A 58 -1.39 0.54 -10.12
CA LEU A 58 -2.33 0.34 -9.02
C LEU A 58 -2.50 -1.13 -8.65
N VAL A 59 -2.55 -2.04 -9.62
CA VAL A 59 -2.74 -3.49 -9.36
C VAL A 59 -1.45 -4.15 -8.86
N LEU A 60 -0.29 -3.72 -9.38
CA LEU A 60 0.99 -4.36 -9.08
C LEU A 60 1.59 -3.90 -7.75
N PHE A 61 1.48 -2.61 -7.42
CA PHE A 61 2.17 -2.04 -6.26
C PHE A 61 1.27 -1.86 -5.04
N ILE A 62 0.03 -1.39 -5.21
CA ILE A 62 -0.82 -1.04 -4.06
C ILE A 62 -1.20 -2.26 -3.22
N PRO A 63 -1.67 -3.41 -3.77
CA PRO A 63 -2.04 -4.55 -2.94
C PRO A 63 -0.88 -5.14 -2.14
N PRO A 64 0.33 -5.36 -2.72
CA PRO A 64 1.48 -5.83 -1.93
C PRO A 64 1.93 -4.84 -0.85
N LEU A 65 1.91 -3.53 -1.14
CA LEU A 65 2.27 -2.49 -0.16
C LEU A 65 1.29 -2.48 1.01
N LEU A 66 -0.02 -2.41 0.73
CA LEU A 66 -1.07 -2.46 1.75
C LEU A 66 -1.03 -3.76 2.56
N PHE A 67 -0.71 -4.89 1.92
CA PHE A 67 -0.53 -6.15 2.64
C PHE A 67 0.68 -6.12 3.57
N ALA A 68 1.82 -5.59 3.12
CA ALA A 68 3.03 -5.47 3.94
C ALA A 68 2.81 -4.53 5.13
N ASP A 69 2.08 -3.43 4.95
CA ASP A 69 1.77 -2.48 6.02
C ASP A 69 0.73 -3.03 7.00
N GLY A 70 -0.29 -3.73 6.49
CA GLY A 70 -1.23 -4.50 7.31
C GLY A 70 -0.54 -5.58 8.14
N TRP A 71 0.50 -6.22 7.62
CA TRP A 71 1.27 -7.24 8.35
C TRP A 71 2.13 -6.65 9.47
N LYS A 72 2.69 -5.45 9.28
CA LYS A 72 3.51 -4.76 10.29
C LYS A 72 2.68 -4.10 11.38
N THR A 73 1.41 -3.82 11.11
CA THR A 73 0.55 -3.07 12.02
C THR A 73 0.25 -3.88 13.30
N PRO A 74 0.54 -3.36 14.50
CA PRO A 74 0.27 -4.07 15.74
C PRO A 74 -1.23 -4.20 16.00
N THR A 75 -1.76 -5.41 15.86
CA THR A 75 -3.20 -5.71 15.92
C THR A 75 -3.84 -5.31 17.26
N ARG A 76 -3.09 -5.38 18.36
CA ARG A 76 -3.59 -5.00 19.69
C ARG A 76 -3.93 -3.51 19.78
N GLU A 77 -3.03 -2.66 19.33
CA GLU A 77 -3.23 -1.20 19.34
C GLU A 77 -4.37 -0.81 18.38
N PHE A 78 -4.46 -1.48 17.23
CA PHE A 78 -5.54 -1.30 16.27
C PHE A 78 -6.92 -1.63 16.85
N ILE A 79 -7.04 -2.70 17.65
CA ILE A 79 -8.30 -3.08 18.30
C ILE A 79 -8.63 -2.13 19.46
N GLU A 80 -7.64 -1.78 20.28
CA GLU A 80 -7.82 -0.87 21.44
C GLU A 80 -8.23 0.56 21.00
N HIS A 81 -7.75 1.04 19.86
CA HIS A 81 -8.02 2.38 19.32
C HIS A 81 -8.86 2.37 18.03
N GLY A 82 -9.54 1.26 17.74
CA GLY A 82 -10.22 1.06 16.47
C GLY A 82 -11.28 2.11 16.16
N ARG A 83 -12.03 2.57 17.17
CA ARG A 83 -13.08 3.58 16.96
C ARG A 83 -12.52 4.91 16.48
N GLU A 84 -11.43 5.37 17.10
CA GLU A 84 -10.74 6.60 16.71
C GLU A 84 -10.11 6.43 15.32
N ILE A 85 -9.50 5.28 15.03
CA ILE A 85 -8.93 4.97 13.72
C ILE A 85 -10.02 4.95 12.64
N PHE A 86 -11.15 4.28 12.85
CA PHE A 86 -12.26 4.26 11.88
C PHE A 86 -12.89 5.64 11.70
N GLY A 87 -13.05 6.40 12.79
CA GLY A 87 -13.59 7.76 12.72
C GLY A 87 -12.70 8.68 11.89
N LEU A 88 -11.39 8.68 12.14
CA LEU A 88 -10.42 9.47 11.37
C LEU A 88 -10.32 8.95 9.94
N ALA A 89 -10.05 7.67 9.74
CA ALA A 89 -9.78 7.12 8.42
C ALA A 89 -10.99 7.12 7.46
N LEU A 90 -12.23 7.09 7.95
CA LEU A 90 -13.41 7.22 7.08
C LEU A 90 -13.90 8.67 7.00
N ALA A 91 -14.16 9.30 8.14
CA ALA A 91 -14.83 10.60 8.13
C ALA A 91 -13.88 11.71 7.71
N LEU A 92 -12.62 11.70 8.18
CA LEU A 92 -11.64 12.72 7.78
C LEU A 92 -11.38 12.63 6.28
N VAL A 93 -11.23 11.43 5.73
CA VAL A 93 -11.00 11.20 4.30
C VAL A 93 -12.15 11.72 3.44
N LEU A 94 -13.39 11.45 3.83
CA LEU A 94 -14.53 12.01 3.09
C LEU A 94 -14.56 13.54 3.18
N VAL A 95 -14.26 14.10 4.36
CA VAL A 95 -14.20 15.55 4.55
C VAL A 95 -13.08 16.19 3.74
N THR A 96 -11.88 15.60 3.71
CA THR A 96 -10.74 16.08 2.92
C THR A 96 -11.02 15.95 1.44
N VAL A 97 -11.57 14.84 0.96
CA VAL A 97 -11.93 14.64 -0.45
C VAL A 97 -12.94 15.68 -0.90
N VAL A 98 -14.01 15.91 -0.13
CA VAL A 98 -15.02 16.91 -0.46
C VAL A 98 -14.44 18.32 -0.40
N GLY A 99 -13.77 18.67 0.70
CA GLY A 99 -13.21 20.01 0.92
C GLY A 99 -12.12 20.35 -0.11
N ILE A 100 -11.10 19.50 -0.24
CA ILE A 100 -10.01 19.69 -1.19
C ILE A 100 -10.51 19.58 -2.63
N GLY A 101 -11.48 18.70 -2.92
CA GLY A 101 -12.05 18.59 -4.27
C GLY A 101 -12.78 19.85 -4.71
N TYR A 102 -13.58 20.47 -3.83
CA TYR A 102 -14.17 21.78 -4.11
C TYR A 102 -13.11 22.87 -4.23
N LEU A 103 -12.07 22.83 -3.40
CA LEU A 103 -10.96 23.78 -3.48
C LEU A 103 -10.24 23.67 -4.84
N ILE A 104 -9.93 22.45 -5.30
CA ILE A 104 -9.30 22.18 -6.60
C ILE A 104 -10.21 22.67 -7.73
N TYR A 105 -11.51 22.35 -7.67
CA TYR A 105 -12.50 22.79 -8.64
C TYR A 105 -12.56 24.33 -8.75
N TRP A 106 -12.39 25.03 -7.62
CA TRP A 106 -12.39 26.49 -7.59
C TRP A 106 -11.08 27.11 -8.10
N ILE A 107 -9.93 26.52 -7.76
CA ILE A 107 -8.61 27.06 -8.14
C ILE A 107 -8.25 26.76 -9.59
N VAL A 108 -8.66 25.60 -10.13
CA VAL A 108 -8.27 25.13 -11.47
C VAL A 108 -9.41 25.36 -12.45
N PRO A 109 -9.34 26.39 -13.32
CA PRO A 109 -10.42 26.69 -14.24
C PRO A 109 -10.63 25.56 -15.25
N GLY A 110 -11.88 25.13 -15.43
CA GLY A 110 -12.25 24.15 -16.46
C GLY A 110 -12.11 22.67 -16.04
N ILE A 111 -11.65 22.37 -14.82
CA ILE A 111 -11.69 20.99 -14.32
C ILE A 111 -13.15 20.60 -13.97
N PRO A 112 -13.67 19.45 -14.41
CA PRO A 112 -14.97 18.98 -13.94
C PRO A 112 -14.88 18.55 -12.47
N LEU A 113 -16.01 18.62 -11.75
CA LEU A 113 -16.04 18.38 -10.31
C LEU A 113 -15.62 16.94 -9.92
N ILE A 114 -16.00 15.95 -10.72
CA ILE A 114 -15.72 14.53 -10.43
C ILE A 114 -14.20 14.21 -10.52
N PRO A 115 -13.47 14.60 -11.59
CA PRO A 115 -12.01 14.55 -11.61
C PRO A 115 -11.33 15.32 -10.48
N ALA A 116 -11.89 16.45 -10.04
CA ALA A 116 -11.36 17.18 -8.89
C ALA A 116 -11.48 16.37 -7.59
N PHE A 117 -12.62 15.69 -7.36
CA PHE A 117 -12.76 14.75 -6.25
C PHE A 117 -11.85 13.52 -6.38
N ALA A 118 -11.65 12.99 -7.60
CA ALA A 118 -10.70 11.90 -7.84
C ALA A 118 -9.27 12.31 -7.46
N LEU A 119 -8.85 13.52 -7.87
CA LEU A 119 -7.54 14.06 -7.50
C LEU A 119 -7.43 14.27 -5.98
N ALA A 120 -8.46 14.82 -5.34
CA ALA A 120 -8.49 14.96 -3.89
C ALA A 120 -8.43 13.61 -3.16
N ALA A 121 -9.04 12.56 -3.71
CA ALA A 121 -8.98 11.20 -3.17
C ALA A 121 -7.59 10.57 -3.25
N VAL A 122 -6.80 10.90 -4.29
CA VAL A 122 -5.39 10.49 -4.38
C VAL A 122 -4.51 11.25 -3.37
N LEU A 123 -4.85 12.51 -3.08
CA LEU A 123 -4.08 13.38 -2.19
C LEU A 123 -4.45 13.23 -0.70
N SER A 124 -5.59 12.63 -0.40
CA SER A 124 -6.08 12.49 0.99
C SER A 124 -5.25 11.52 1.85
N PRO A 125 -4.75 10.39 1.34
CA PRO A 125 -3.97 9.47 2.15
C PRO A 125 -2.66 10.07 2.68
N THR A 126 -2.41 9.89 3.97
CA THR A 126 -1.25 10.42 4.68
C THR A 126 -0.28 9.30 5.02
N ASP A 127 0.99 9.43 4.61
CA ASP A 127 2.00 8.39 4.83
C ASP A 127 2.77 8.58 6.15
N ALA A 128 2.53 7.67 7.09
CA ALA A 128 3.24 7.60 8.38
C ALA A 128 4.75 7.34 8.22
N VAL A 129 5.15 6.58 7.19
CA VAL A 129 6.55 6.26 6.89
C VAL A 129 7.27 7.52 6.42
N ALA A 130 6.68 8.28 5.49
CA ALA A 130 7.23 9.56 5.05
C ALA A 130 7.38 10.54 6.23
N LEU A 131 6.39 10.64 7.12
CA LEU A 131 6.48 11.49 8.32
C LEU A 131 7.64 11.06 9.22
N SER A 132 7.79 9.76 9.47
CA SER A 132 8.88 9.23 10.30
C SER A 132 10.26 9.56 9.73
N GLY A 133 10.40 9.58 8.40
CA GLY A 133 11.64 9.97 7.71
C GLY A 133 11.96 11.46 7.83
N ILE A 134 10.96 12.33 8.00
CA ILE A 134 11.14 13.77 8.22
C ILE A 134 11.46 14.07 9.70
N VAL A 135 10.70 13.49 10.62
CA VAL A 135 10.81 13.79 12.07
C VAL A 135 12.02 13.08 12.71
N GLY A 136 12.49 11.99 12.11
CA GLY A 136 13.65 11.22 12.55
C GLY A 136 13.26 9.99 13.38
N GLU A 137 13.88 8.85 13.07
CA GLU A 137 13.68 7.60 13.78
C GLU A 137 14.02 7.75 15.27
N GLY A 138 13.07 7.40 16.15
CA GLY A 138 13.26 7.41 17.60
C GLY A 138 12.73 8.64 18.35
N ARG A 139 12.31 9.71 17.65
CA ARG A 139 11.66 10.87 18.30
C ARG A 139 10.19 10.63 18.66
N ILE A 140 9.54 9.71 17.96
CA ILE A 140 8.12 9.38 18.16
C ILE A 140 8.00 8.12 19.02
N PRO A 141 7.27 8.15 20.15
CA PRO A 141 7.01 6.98 20.97
C PRO A 141 6.37 5.84 20.16
N LYS A 142 6.77 4.58 20.41
CA LYS A 142 6.29 3.40 19.68
C LYS A 142 4.76 3.29 19.61
N LYS A 143 4.08 3.65 20.69
CA LYS A 143 2.61 3.65 20.77
C LYS A 143 1.96 4.68 19.82
N ILE A 144 2.55 5.87 19.70
CA ILE A 144 2.03 6.90 18.78
C ILE A 144 2.30 6.49 17.34
N MET A 145 3.47 5.89 17.08
CA MET A 145 3.80 5.35 15.76
C MET A 145 2.83 4.24 15.33
N GLY A 146 2.46 3.32 16.23
CA GLY A 146 1.49 2.26 15.93
C GLY A 146 0.10 2.81 15.60
N ILE A 147 -0.36 3.85 16.32
CA ILE A 147 -1.63 4.53 16.01
C ILE A 147 -1.55 5.23 14.64
N LEU A 148 -0.47 5.96 14.37
CA LEU A 148 -0.28 6.66 13.10
C LEU A 148 -0.19 5.69 11.91
N GLN A 149 0.47 4.54 12.07
CA GLN A 149 0.50 3.49 11.05
C GLN A 149 -0.87 2.88 10.82
N GLY A 150 -1.66 2.64 11.88
CA GLY A 150 -3.03 2.15 11.76
C GLY A 150 -3.95 3.16 11.06
N GLU A 151 -3.81 4.45 11.36
CA GLU A 151 -4.53 5.53 10.68
C GLU A 151 -4.15 5.61 9.20
N ALA A 152 -2.86 5.68 8.88
CA ALA A 152 -2.35 5.73 7.50
C ALA A 152 -2.86 4.55 6.67
N LEU A 153 -2.79 3.32 7.19
CA LEU A 153 -3.26 2.12 6.50
C LEU A 153 -4.76 2.18 6.17
N MET A 154 -5.59 2.63 7.13
CA MET A 154 -7.04 2.75 6.90
C MET A 154 -7.38 3.92 5.97
N ASN A 155 -6.61 5.02 6.04
CA ASN A 155 -6.76 6.18 5.16
C ASN A 155 -6.40 5.81 3.71
N ASP A 156 -5.31 5.06 3.47
CA ASP A 156 -4.93 4.55 2.15
C ASP A 156 -6.06 3.72 1.52
N ALA A 157 -6.65 2.81 2.31
CA ALA A 157 -7.77 2.00 1.85
C ALA A 157 -9.00 2.87 1.50
N SER A 158 -9.33 3.84 2.36
CA SER A 158 -10.50 4.72 2.18
C SER A 158 -10.32 5.69 1.01
N GLY A 159 -9.11 6.21 0.81
CA GLY A 159 -8.74 7.05 -0.33
C GLY A 159 -8.77 6.29 -1.65
N LEU A 160 -8.23 5.07 -1.69
CA LEU A 160 -8.29 4.22 -2.88
C LEU A 160 -9.74 3.87 -3.26
N VAL A 161 -10.58 3.55 -2.27
CA VAL A 161 -12.00 3.29 -2.51
C VAL A 161 -12.70 4.55 -3.04
N SER A 162 -12.46 5.71 -2.43
CA SER A 162 -13.00 6.99 -2.88
C SER A 162 -12.57 7.34 -4.31
N LEU A 163 -11.30 7.09 -4.66
CA LEU A 163 -10.77 7.24 -6.00
C LEU A 163 -11.50 6.34 -7.01
N LYS A 164 -11.67 5.05 -6.69
CA LYS A 164 -12.37 4.10 -7.57
C LYS A 164 -13.82 4.51 -7.82
N PHE A 165 -14.51 5.00 -6.79
CA PHE A 165 -15.85 5.58 -6.94
C PHE A 165 -15.85 6.81 -7.85
N ALA A 166 -14.95 7.77 -7.60
CA ALA A 166 -14.86 8.98 -8.41
C ALA A 166 -14.57 8.67 -9.88
N VAL A 167 -13.66 7.73 -10.15
CA VAL A 167 -13.33 7.27 -11.52
C VAL A 167 -14.53 6.57 -12.17
N ALA A 168 -15.21 5.67 -11.46
CA ALA A 168 -16.39 4.97 -12.00
C ALA A 168 -17.52 5.96 -12.37
N VAL A 169 -17.76 6.95 -11.51
CA VAL A 169 -18.73 8.02 -11.79
C VAL A 169 -18.28 8.88 -12.97
N ALA A 170 -16.99 9.23 -13.06
CA ALA A 170 -16.45 10.01 -14.17
C ALA A 170 -16.56 9.29 -15.51
N MET A 171 -16.38 7.97 -15.52
CA MET A 171 -16.51 7.12 -16.72
C MET A 171 -17.98 6.82 -17.08
N GLY A 172 -18.94 7.27 -16.27
CA GLY A 172 -20.37 7.01 -16.49
C GLY A 172 -20.79 5.55 -16.26
N THR A 173 -19.92 4.72 -15.67
CA THR A 173 -20.28 3.33 -15.31
C THR A 173 -21.18 3.27 -14.08
N MET A 174 -21.21 4.35 -13.29
CA MET A 174 -22.02 4.48 -12.09
C MET A 174 -22.70 5.85 -12.02
N VAL A 175 -23.98 5.89 -11.62
CA VAL A 175 -24.68 7.13 -11.28
C VAL A 175 -24.43 7.42 -9.80
N PHE A 176 -23.85 8.58 -9.49
CA PHE A 176 -23.60 8.98 -8.11
C PHE A 176 -24.93 9.21 -7.38
N THR A 177 -25.26 8.28 -6.49
CA THR A 177 -26.36 8.42 -5.53
C THR A 177 -25.82 8.09 -4.14
N VAL A 178 -26.16 8.89 -3.13
CA VAL A 178 -25.65 8.71 -1.76
C VAL A 178 -26.00 7.31 -1.22
N GLY A 179 -27.22 6.84 -1.50
CA GLY A 179 -27.66 5.49 -1.12
C GLY A 179 -26.93 4.38 -1.89
N GLY A 180 -26.75 4.53 -3.20
CA GLY A 180 -26.02 3.57 -4.03
C GLY A 180 -24.56 3.45 -3.63
N ALA A 181 -23.87 4.58 -3.45
CA ALA A 181 -22.48 4.65 -3.01
C ALA A 181 -22.29 4.00 -1.64
N THR A 182 -23.21 4.23 -0.70
CA THR A 182 -23.17 3.61 0.63
C THR A 182 -23.30 2.09 0.55
N VAL A 183 -24.28 1.58 -0.21
CA VAL A 183 -24.48 0.14 -0.40
C VAL A 183 -23.28 -0.50 -1.06
N GLU A 184 -22.71 0.14 -2.08
CA GLU A 184 -21.55 -0.37 -2.79
C GLU A 184 -20.29 -0.34 -1.93
N PHE A 185 -20.09 0.70 -1.12
CA PHE A 185 -19.03 0.77 -0.14
C PHE A 185 -19.08 -0.42 0.82
N PHE A 186 -20.26 -0.69 1.41
CA PHE A 186 -20.42 -1.85 2.30
C PHE A 186 -20.23 -3.17 1.57
N LYS A 187 -20.66 -3.31 0.30
CA LYS A 187 -20.40 -4.51 -0.51
C LYS A 187 -18.90 -4.74 -0.71
N VAL A 188 -18.15 -3.71 -1.07
CA VAL A 188 -16.69 -3.79 -1.28
C VAL A 188 -15.98 -4.07 0.04
N ALA A 189 -16.35 -3.38 1.12
CA ALA A 189 -15.76 -3.58 2.45
C ALA A 189 -15.99 -5.00 2.98
N ILE A 190 -17.25 -5.46 2.99
CA ILE A 190 -17.59 -6.82 3.46
C ILE A 190 -16.98 -7.87 2.53
N GLY A 191 -17.03 -7.66 1.21
CA GLY A 191 -16.43 -8.55 0.23
C GLY A 191 -14.91 -8.68 0.40
N GLY A 192 -14.22 -7.56 0.64
CA GLY A 192 -12.78 -7.53 0.92
C GLY A 192 -12.42 -8.26 2.21
N ILE A 193 -13.18 -8.04 3.29
CA ILE A 193 -12.99 -8.74 4.58
C ILE A 193 -13.18 -10.25 4.39
N LEU A 194 -14.26 -10.67 3.72
CA LEU A 194 -14.55 -12.09 3.48
C LEU A 194 -13.47 -12.74 2.61
N ALA A 195 -13.08 -12.10 1.50
CA ALA A 195 -12.02 -12.60 0.62
C ALA A 195 -10.68 -12.69 1.36
N GLY A 196 -10.30 -11.65 2.11
CA GLY A 196 -9.09 -11.63 2.91
C GLY A 196 -9.07 -12.74 3.97
N PHE A 197 -10.19 -12.96 4.65
CA PHE A 197 -10.34 -14.05 5.61
C PHE A 197 -10.18 -15.42 4.95
N VAL A 198 -10.87 -15.66 3.82
CA VAL A 198 -10.79 -16.92 3.09
C VAL A 198 -9.37 -17.20 2.62
N VAL A 199 -8.70 -16.23 2.01
CA VAL A 199 -7.31 -16.38 1.53
C VAL A 199 -6.37 -16.66 2.69
N SER A 200 -6.48 -15.91 3.79
CA SER A 200 -5.65 -16.10 4.99
C SER A 200 -5.86 -17.47 5.64
N TRP A 201 -7.13 -17.90 5.70
CA TRP A 201 -7.50 -19.21 6.24
C TRP A 201 -6.96 -20.35 5.38
N LEU A 202 -7.12 -20.26 4.05
CA LEU A 202 -6.59 -21.23 3.10
C LEU A 202 -5.06 -21.29 3.16
N TYR A 203 -4.39 -20.15 3.20
CA TYR A 203 -2.93 -20.09 3.35
C TYR A 203 -2.48 -20.77 4.65
N GLY A 204 -3.09 -20.42 5.79
CA GLY A 204 -2.78 -21.04 7.08
C GLY A 204 -3.13 -22.53 7.14
N ARG A 205 -4.17 -22.97 6.43
CA ARG A 205 -4.55 -24.39 6.29
C ARG A 205 -3.50 -25.15 5.49
N SER A 206 -3.07 -24.60 4.35
CA SER A 206 -2.05 -25.17 3.46
C SER A 206 -0.69 -25.24 4.15
N MET A 207 -0.29 -24.18 4.85
CA MET A 207 0.97 -24.14 5.61
C MET A 207 1.00 -25.21 6.70
N ARG A 208 -0.09 -25.36 7.45
CA ARG A 208 -0.23 -26.41 8.48
C ARG A 208 -0.24 -27.81 7.88
N PHE A 209 -0.89 -27.99 6.74
CA PHE A 209 -0.90 -29.28 6.03
C PHE A 209 0.50 -29.65 5.53
N LEU A 210 1.21 -28.70 4.92
CA LEU A 210 2.58 -28.90 4.43
C LEU A 210 3.55 -29.18 5.56
N SER A 211 3.46 -28.44 6.68
CA SER A 211 4.27 -28.69 7.88
C SER A 211 4.06 -30.11 8.42
N ARG A 212 2.80 -30.60 8.48
CA ARG A 212 2.49 -31.98 8.88
C ARG A 212 3.03 -33.01 7.87
N TRP A 213 2.94 -32.75 6.58
CA TRP A 213 3.51 -33.61 5.53
C TRP A 213 5.03 -33.71 5.59
N VAL A 214 5.72 -32.58 5.80
CA VAL A 214 7.17 -32.55 5.98
C VAL A 214 7.58 -33.29 7.26
N ALA A 215 6.84 -33.12 8.36
CA ALA A 215 7.08 -33.89 9.59
C ALA A 215 6.92 -35.40 9.37
N MET A 216 5.85 -35.85 8.71
CA MET A 216 5.60 -37.28 8.41
C MET A 216 6.65 -37.89 7.47
N SER A 217 7.11 -37.15 6.47
CA SER A 217 8.15 -37.62 5.53
C SER A 217 9.55 -37.70 6.16
N ARG A 218 9.83 -36.85 7.17
CA ARG A 218 11.08 -36.91 7.96
C ARG A 218 11.06 -38.10 8.93
N GLN A 219 9.92 -38.38 9.57
CA GLN A 219 9.72 -39.55 10.44
C GLN A 219 9.90 -40.87 9.67
N ARG A 220 9.33 -40.98 8.45
CA ARG A 220 9.50 -42.16 7.60
C ARG A 220 10.96 -42.42 7.19
N ARG A 221 11.73 -41.37 6.90
CA ARG A 221 13.17 -41.51 6.60
C ARG A 221 13.99 -41.97 7.80
N LEU A 222 13.70 -41.45 9.00
CA LEU A 222 14.37 -41.87 10.23
C LEU A 222 14.03 -43.32 10.61
N CYS A 223 12.76 -43.74 10.49
CA CYS A 223 12.38 -45.14 10.69
C CYS A 223 13.06 -46.07 9.66
N CYS A 224 13.14 -45.68 8.39
CA CYS A 224 13.80 -46.48 7.36
C CYS A 224 15.32 -46.63 7.63
N CYS A 225 16.01 -45.55 8.02
CA CYS A 225 17.43 -45.60 8.40
C CYS A 225 17.69 -46.39 9.69
N SER A 226 16.78 -46.32 10.67
CA SER A 226 16.90 -47.11 11.90
C SER A 226 16.61 -48.60 11.66
N CYS A 227 15.69 -48.92 10.75
CA CYS A 227 15.37 -50.30 10.37
C CYS A 227 16.49 -50.94 9.53
N CYS A 228 17.13 -50.19 8.62
CA CYS A 228 18.33 -50.66 7.89
C CYS A 228 19.54 -50.93 8.80
N ARG A 229 19.62 -50.29 9.97
CA ARG A 229 20.72 -50.50 10.94
C ARG A 229 20.51 -51.72 11.85
N LEU A 230 19.34 -52.36 11.77
CA LEU A 230 18.93 -53.50 12.59
C LEU A 230 18.83 -54.82 11.79
N LEU A 231 19.18 -54.83 10.50
CA LEU A 231 19.33 -56.07 9.73
C LEU A 231 20.72 -56.68 10.00
N PRO A 232 20.81 -57.86 10.66
CA PRO A 232 22.05 -58.61 10.72
C PRO A 232 22.34 -59.18 9.33
N THR A 233 23.62 -59.16 8.97
CA THR A 233 24.20 -59.90 7.83
C THR A 233 23.83 -61.37 7.83
#